data_AF-A0A660NG67-F1
#
_entry.id   AF-A0A660NG67-F1
#
_cell.length_a   1.000
_cell.length_b   1.000
_cell.length_c   1.000
_cell.angle_alpha   90.00
_cell.angle_beta   90.00
_cell.angle_gamma   90.00
#
_symmetry.space_group_name_H-M   'P 1'
#
loop_
_entity.id
_entity.type
_entity.pdbx_description
1 polymer ?
#
loop_
_entity_poly.entity_id
_entity_poly.type
_entity_poly.pdbx_seq_one_letter_code
_entity_poly.pdbx_strand_id
1 'polypeptide(L)'
;MGLSSGAPQSAGRRAWLGGVGAATVGLAGLAAHPAPAAAADAAAASTGSDHDGAGQVTDAPTSTVFQERVPYLGVHQAGVVTPRPSAGMLASFSVLAQDREELERLFRTLTARIAFLTQGGKEVQLDPKLPPASSGLLGPVVTPDALTITVSLGDSMFDERFGLKDVKPRHLQRMTRFFNDALDPALCHGDLSIQFCANTPDTIINAL
;
A
#
# COMPACT_ATOMS: atom_id res chain seq x y z
N MET A 1 57.66 12.10 -9.97
CA MET A 1 57.78 11.15 -8.84
C MET A 1 56.64 11.44 -7.88
N GLY A 2 55.64 10.63 -7.62
CA GLY A 2 55.19 9.33 -8.14
C GLY A 2 53.79 9.12 -7.57
N LEU A 3 52.85 8.67 -8.41
CA LEU A 3 51.51 8.26 -8.01
C LEU A 3 51.63 6.89 -7.32
N SER A 4 50.98 6.69 -6.18
CA SER A 4 50.75 5.36 -5.63
C SER A 4 49.26 5.14 -5.41
N SER A 5 48.79 4.11 -6.09
CA SER A 5 47.44 3.57 -6.14
C SER A 5 47.15 2.72 -4.89
N GLY A 6 45.99 2.92 -4.27
CA GLY A 6 45.48 2.06 -3.20
C GLY A 6 44.08 1.56 -3.56
N ALA A 7 44.01 0.36 -4.15
CA ALA A 7 42.77 -0.36 -4.43
C ALA A 7 42.09 -0.87 -3.13
N PRO A 8 40.75 -1.07 -3.13
CA PRO A 8 40.00 -1.45 -1.93
C PRO A 8 40.20 -2.92 -1.55
N GLN A 9 40.34 -3.17 -0.23
CA GLN A 9 40.48 -4.50 0.34
C GLN A 9 39.14 -5.25 0.39
N SER A 10 39.21 -6.54 0.07
CA SER A 10 38.12 -7.46 -0.24
C SER A 10 37.26 -7.89 0.96
N ALA A 11 36.02 -8.28 0.61
CA ALA A 11 35.06 -8.97 1.45
C ALA A 11 35.57 -10.34 1.93
N GLY A 12 35.25 -10.70 3.18
CA GLY A 12 35.40 -12.08 3.63
C GLY A 12 35.70 -12.19 5.11
N ARG A 13 34.70 -11.99 5.98
CA ARG A 13 34.73 -12.54 7.35
C ARG A 13 33.33 -12.97 7.79
N ARG A 14 33.19 -14.30 7.89
CA ARG A 14 32.33 -15.04 8.83
C ARG A 14 30.91 -15.41 8.35
N ALA A 15 30.88 -16.30 7.35
CA ALA A 15 30.05 -17.49 7.44
C ALA A 15 30.58 -18.38 8.58
N TRP A 16 29.86 -18.43 9.71
CA TRP A 16 30.12 -19.35 10.82
C TRP A 16 28.80 -19.69 11.49
N LEU A 17 28.34 -20.92 11.24
CA LEU A 17 27.50 -21.82 12.05
C LEU A 17 26.51 -22.59 11.16
N GLY A 18 27.07 -23.51 10.39
CA GLY A 18 26.35 -24.69 9.92
C GLY A 18 26.41 -25.79 11.00
N GLY A 19 25.23 -26.30 11.35
CA GLY A 19 24.90 -27.70 11.63
C GLY A 19 25.69 -28.50 12.65
N VAL A 20 25.04 -28.89 13.76
CA VAL A 20 25.12 -30.23 14.36
C VAL A 20 23.80 -30.53 15.09
N GLY A 21 23.14 -31.65 14.75
CA GLY A 21 21.94 -32.13 15.44
C GLY A 21 21.49 -33.48 14.88
N ALA A 22 22.31 -34.50 15.10
CA ALA A 22 22.18 -35.84 14.56
C ALA A 22 20.91 -36.59 15.02
N ALA A 23 20.36 -37.37 14.10
CA ALA A 23 19.32 -38.36 14.32
C ALA A 23 19.79 -39.47 15.29
N THR A 24 18.94 -39.83 16.26
CA THR A 24 19.04 -41.11 16.98
C THR A 24 17.77 -41.92 16.72
N VAL A 25 17.95 -42.95 15.91
CA VAL A 25 17.00 -44.05 15.65
C VAL A 25 16.89 -44.91 16.91
N GLY A 26 15.68 -45.07 17.44
CA GLY A 26 15.36 -46.03 18.51
C GLY A 26 14.38 -47.09 17.99
N LEU A 27 14.90 -48.29 17.70
CA LEU A 27 14.16 -49.52 17.42
C LEU A 27 14.03 -50.33 18.72
N ALA A 28 12.80 -50.79 19.05
CA ALA A 28 12.46 -52.13 19.58
C ALA A 28 11.26 -52.12 20.54
N GLY A 29 10.21 -52.87 20.20
CA GLY A 29 9.07 -53.15 21.08
C GLY A 29 7.91 -53.82 20.33
N LEU A 30 8.00 -55.14 20.16
CA LEU A 30 6.99 -56.02 19.55
C LEU A 30 5.79 -56.27 20.48
N ALA A 31 4.57 -55.99 20.04
CA ALA A 31 3.35 -56.71 20.43
C ALA A 31 2.28 -56.56 19.34
N ALA A 32 1.67 -57.69 18.98
CA ALA A 32 0.88 -57.89 17.76
C ALA A 32 -0.61 -57.59 17.91
N HIS A 33 -1.21 -56.92 16.90
CA HIS A 33 -2.63 -57.03 16.52
C HIS A 33 -2.83 -56.61 15.04
N PRO A 34 -3.65 -57.32 14.23
CA PRO A 34 -3.89 -56.94 12.83
C PRO A 34 -5.23 -56.20 12.57
N ALA A 35 -5.12 -55.12 11.77
CA ALA A 35 -6.08 -54.50 10.81
C ALA A 35 -7.34 -53.73 11.31
N PRO A 36 -7.91 -52.77 10.52
CA PRO A 36 -7.50 -52.20 9.21
C PRO A 36 -7.32 -50.65 9.16
N ALA A 37 -6.78 -50.20 8.02
CA ALA A 37 -6.48 -48.85 7.52
C ALA A 37 -7.66 -47.84 7.60
N ALA A 38 -7.47 -46.61 8.09
CA ALA A 38 -6.87 -45.40 7.48
C ALA A 38 -7.88 -44.48 6.76
N ALA A 39 -8.15 -43.33 7.36
CA ALA A 39 -8.44 -42.04 6.72
C ALA A 39 -8.41 -40.95 7.81
N ALA A 40 -7.21 -40.54 8.23
CA ALA A 40 -7.03 -39.31 8.99
C ALA A 40 -6.86 -38.19 7.97
N ASP A 41 -7.85 -37.30 7.90
CA ASP A 41 -7.82 -36.10 7.07
C ASP A 41 -6.64 -35.23 7.53
N ALA A 42 -5.57 -35.26 6.75
CA ALA A 42 -4.37 -34.50 7.00
C ALA A 42 -4.68 -33.04 6.71
N ALA A 43 -4.66 -32.22 7.77
CA ALA A 43 -4.58 -30.78 7.66
C ALA A 43 -3.47 -30.41 6.67
N ALA A 44 -3.85 -29.83 5.54
CA ALA A 44 -2.93 -29.28 4.57
C ALA A 44 -2.26 -28.04 5.18
N ALA A 45 -1.19 -28.28 5.94
CA ALA A 45 -0.17 -27.30 6.19
C ALA A 45 0.45 -26.97 4.83
N SER A 46 0.10 -25.83 4.27
CA SER A 46 0.78 -25.28 3.10
C SER A 46 2.25 -25.10 3.46
N THR A 47 3.08 -26.00 2.95
CA THR A 47 4.52 -25.88 2.93
C THR A 47 4.87 -24.55 2.32
N GLY A 48 5.35 -23.63 3.15
CA GLY A 48 6.02 -22.42 2.71
C GLY A 48 7.10 -22.82 1.71
N SER A 49 7.04 -22.24 0.53
CA SER A 49 8.13 -22.30 -0.41
C SER A 49 9.30 -21.55 0.22
N ASP A 50 10.26 -22.30 0.77
CA ASP A 50 11.60 -21.84 1.05
C ASP A 50 12.25 -21.45 -0.29
N HIS A 51 11.97 -20.24 -0.75
CA HIS A 51 12.78 -19.56 -1.74
C HIS A 51 13.79 -18.72 -0.96
N ASP A 52 14.99 -19.29 -0.80
CA ASP A 52 16.19 -18.67 -0.26
C ASP A 52 16.75 -17.64 -1.27
N GLY A 53 15.89 -16.70 -1.66
CA GLY A 53 16.21 -15.54 -2.47
C GLY A 53 15.95 -14.32 -1.62
N ALA A 54 17.01 -13.58 -1.29
CA ALA A 54 16.86 -12.25 -0.70
C ALA A 54 15.96 -11.42 -1.62
N GLY A 55 14.70 -11.22 -1.22
CA GLY A 55 13.71 -10.48 -2.01
C GLY A 55 14.27 -9.12 -2.41
N GLN A 56 14.08 -8.74 -3.66
CA GLN A 56 14.52 -7.43 -4.13
C GLN A 56 13.68 -6.35 -3.44
N VAL A 57 14.25 -5.16 -3.19
CA VAL A 57 13.49 -4.01 -2.63
C VAL A 57 12.28 -3.63 -3.52
N THR A 58 12.35 -4.02 -4.80
CA THR A 58 11.30 -3.84 -5.79
C THR A 58 10.21 -4.92 -5.79
N ASP A 59 10.41 -6.05 -5.11
CA ASP A 59 9.37 -7.06 -5.00
C ASP A 59 8.22 -6.52 -4.15
N ALA A 60 7.02 -6.55 -4.73
CA ALA A 60 5.81 -6.15 -4.05
C ALA A 60 5.41 -7.26 -3.07
N PRO A 61 5.17 -6.95 -1.78
CA PRO A 61 4.66 -7.95 -0.85
C PRO A 61 3.30 -8.42 -1.35
N THR A 62 3.13 -9.73 -1.49
CA THR A 62 1.85 -10.30 -1.92
C THR A 62 1.05 -10.69 -0.68
N SER A 63 -0.20 -10.23 -0.61
CA SER A 63 -1.15 -10.59 0.46
C SER A 63 -2.43 -11.11 -0.17
N THR A 64 -2.99 -12.16 0.43
CA THR A 64 -4.32 -12.71 0.09
C THR A 64 -5.39 -12.29 1.11
N VAL A 65 -5.05 -11.36 2.01
CA VAL A 65 -5.91 -10.93 3.11
C VAL A 65 -6.64 -9.63 2.76
N PHE A 66 -7.93 -9.74 2.46
CA PHE A 66 -8.78 -8.61 2.06
C PHE A 66 -9.41 -7.83 3.24
N GLN A 67 -9.33 -8.37 4.46
CA GLN A 67 -9.98 -7.80 5.65
C GLN A 67 -9.07 -6.97 6.53
N GLU A 68 -7.79 -6.85 6.15
CA GLU A 68 -6.83 -6.03 6.87
C GLU A 68 -7.23 -4.56 6.80
N ARG A 69 -7.18 -3.86 7.95
CA ARG A 69 -7.54 -2.45 8.08
C ARG A 69 -6.35 -1.66 8.56
N VAL A 70 -6.09 -0.53 7.91
CA VAL A 70 -5.14 0.47 8.39
C VAL A 70 -5.93 1.60 9.04
N PRO A 71 -5.57 2.05 10.26
CA PRO A 71 -6.20 3.22 10.87
C PRO A 71 -5.99 4.48 10.00
N TYR A 72 -7.07 5.15 9.62
CA TYR A 72 -6.99 6.41 8.87
C TYR A 72 -6.84 7.65 9.78
N LEU A 73 -7.14 7.50 11.08
CA LEU A 73 -6.98 8.55 12.08
C LEU A 73 -5.59 8.48 12.72
N GLY A 74 -5.03 9.65 12.99
CA GLY A 74 -3.75 9.81 13.68
C GLY A 74 -3.24 11.24 13.58
N VAL A 75 -2.09 11.50 14.18
CA VAL A 75 -1.37 12.79 14.00
C VAL A 75 -0.87 12.93 12.56
N HIS A 76 -0.57 11.80 11.90
CA HIS A 76 -0.16 11.72 10.51
C HIS A 76 -1.13 10.82 9.74
N GLN A 77 -1.33 11.14 8.47
CA GLN A 77 -2.06 10.27 7.55
C GLN A 77 -1.32 8.92 7.40
N ALA A 78 -2.09 7.84 7.24
CA ALA A 78 -1.55 6.57 6.79
C ALA A 78 -0.97 6.68 5.37
N GLY A 79 -0.24 5.65 4.91
CA GLY A 79 0.32 5.61 3.55
C GLY A 79 1.67 6.31 3.36
N VAL A 80 2.22 6.91 4.44
CA VAL A 80 3.56 7.52 4.45
C VAL A 80 4.60 6.59 5.08
N VAL A 81 4.41 6.26 6.36
CA VAL A 81 5.27 5.32 7.11
C VAL A 81 4.66 3.92 7.26
N THR A 82 3.40 3.77 6.82
CA THR A 82 2.73 2.48 6.74
C THR A 82 3.51 1.57 5.79
N PRO A 83 3.70 0.27 6.12
CA PRO A 83 4.31 -0.68 5.19
C PRO A 83 3.62 -0.64 3.84
N ARG A 84 4.42 -0.51 2.76
CA ARG A 84 3.89 -0.45 1.40
C ARG A 84 3.22 -1.79 1.06
N PRO A 85 1.94 -1.81 0.64
CA PRO A 85 1.28 -3.03 0.20
C PRO A 85 1.69 -3.39 -1.24
N SER A 86 0.99 -4.33 -1.87
CA SER A 86 1.36 -4.86 -3.18
C SER A 86 1.14 -3.86 -4.34
N ALA A 87 0.11 -3.02 -4.23
CA ALA A 87 -0.36 -2.14 -5.31
C ALA A 87 -0.39 -0.68 -4.87
N GLY A 88 -0.18 0.23 -5.84
CA GLY A 88 -0.20 1.67 -5.61
C GLY A 88 -0.62 2.45 -6.85
N MET A 89 -1.34 3.54 -6.66
CA MET A 89 -1.72 4.51 -7.68
C MET A 89 -1.58 5.92 -7.13
N LEU A 90 -1.14 6.84 -7.98
CA LEU A 90 -1.15 8.28 -7.69
C LEU A 90 -2.02 8.97 -8.73
N ALA A 91 -3.05 9.68 -8.26
CA ALA A 91 -3.90 10.50 -9.10
C ALA A 91 -3.72 11.97 -8.74
N SER A 92 -3.76 12.83 -9.76
CA SER A 92 -3.67 14.28 -9.61
C SER A 92 -4.93 14.93 -10.14
N PHE A 93 -5.44 15.93 -9.42
CA PHE A 93 -6.70 16.59 -9.71
C PHE A 93 -6.55 18.11 -9.72
N SER A 94 -7.31 18.75 -10.59
CA SER A 94 -7.60 20.19 -10.50
C SER A 94 -8.85 20.40 -9.68
N VAL A 95 -8.81 21.31 -8.71
CA VAL A 95 -9.94 21.59 -7.84
C VAL A 95 -10.88 22.57 -8.52
N LEU A 96 -12.15 22.17 -8.65
CA LEU A 96 -13.20 22.97 -9.29
C LEU A 96 -14.00 23.84 -8.32
N ALA A 97 -13.71 23.75 -7.01
CA ALA A 97 -14.34 24.59 -6.00
C ALA A 97 -14.09 26.08 -6.30
N GLN A 98 -15.15 26.88 -6.23
CA GLN A 98 -15.12 28.29 -6.58
C GLN A 98 -14.81 29.19 -5.38
N ASP A 99 -15.07 28.69 -4.17
CA ASP A 99 -14.86 29.41 -2.92
C ASP A 99 -14.40 28.50 -1.79
N ARG A 100 -14.23 29.08 -0.60
CA ARG A 100 -13.79 28.37 0.60
C ARG A 100 -14.83 27.37 1.13
N GLU A 101 -16.11 27.64 0.95
CA GLU A 101 -17.19 26.78 1.44
C GLU A 101 -17.24 25.50 0.62
N GLU A 102 -17.12 25.61 -0.70
CA GLU A 102 -17.01 24.46 -1.60
C GLU A 102 -15.73 23.67 -1.37
N LEU A 103 -14.62 24.34 -1.07
CA LEU A 103 -13.36 23.67 -0.73
C LEU A 103 -13.47 22.91 0.60
N GLU A 104 -14.10 23.51 1.62
CA GLU A 104 -14.38 22.83 2.88
C GLU A 104 -15.27 21.60 2.65
N ARG A 105 -16.32 21.74 1.82
CA ARG A 105 -17.21 20.64 1.45
C ARG A 105 -16.43 19.52 0.76
N LEU A 106 -15.50 19.83 -0.13
CA LEU A 106 -14.61 18.85 -0.75
C LEU A 106 -13.81 18.08 0.32
N PHE A 107 -13.14 18.76 1.24
CA PHE A 107 -12.35 18.10 2.28
C PHE A 107 -13.18 17.26 3.24
N ARG A 108 -14.38 17.74 3.63
CA ARG A 108 -15.32 16.95 4.44
C ARG A 108 -15.78 15.69 3.71
N THR A 109 -16.07 15.82 2.42
CA THR A 109 -16.49 14.69 1.58
C THR A 109 -15.36 13.68 1.43
N LEU A 110 -14.14 14.13 1.09
CA LEU A 110 -12.96 13.27 1.02
C LEU A 110 -12.73 12.54 2.35
N THR A 111 -12.78 13.25 3.47
CA THR A 111 -12.61 12.65 4.81
C THR A 111 -13.64 11.56 5.08
N ALA A 112 -14.91 11.80 4.76
CA ALA A 112 -15.97 10.80 4.93
C ALA A 112 -15.77 9.57 4.02
N ARG A 113 -15.35 9.78 2.76
CA ARG A 113 -15.04 8.69 1.82
C ARG A 113 -13.82 7.89 2.27
N ILE A 114 -12.76 8.53 2.73
CA ILE A 114 -11.56 7.87 3.27
C ILE A 114 -11.93 7.00 4.47
N ALA A 115 -12.71 7.54 5.41
CA ALA A 115 -13.17 6.78 6.57
C ALA A 115 -13.96 5.53 6.18
N PHE A 116 -14.88 5.63 5.23
CA PHE A 116 -15.67 4.48 4.77
C PHE A 116 -14.81 3.46 4.00
N LEU A 117 -14.06 3.90 3.00
CA LEU A 117 -13.33 3.01 2.09
C LEU A 117 -12.20 2.27 2.80
N THR A 118 -11.43 2.95 3.65
CA THR A 118 -10.28 2.33 4.36
C THR A 118 -10.70 1.36 5.46
N GLN A 119 -11.92 1.51 6.01
CA GLN A 119 -12.45 0.61 7.04
C GLN A 119 -13.37 -0.47 6.46
N GLY A 120 -13.84 -0.29 5.22
CA GLY A 120 -14.82 -1.14 4.58
C GLY A 120 -16.20 -1.02 5.22
N GLY A 121 -17.18 -1.69 4.62
CA GLY A 121 -18.55 -1.69 5.13
C GLY A 121 -19.58 -1.97 4.06
N LYS A 122 -20.82 -2.14 4.51
CA LYS A 122 -21.96 -2.32 3.60
C LYS A 122 -22.27 -0.99 2.92
N GLU A 123 -22.44 -1.03 1.61
CA GLU A 123 -22.85 0.15 0.86
C GLU A 123 -24.29 0.52 1.15
N VAL A 124 -24.58 1.82 1.09
CA VAL A 124 -25.94 2.34 1.27
C VAL A 124 -26.79 1.90 0.09
N GLN A 125 -27.92 1.25 0.38
CA GLN A 125 -28.92 0.95 -0.63
C GLN A 125 -29.72 2.21 -0.94
N LEU A 126 -29.65 2.64 -2.19
CA LEU A 126 -30.43 3.76 -2.71
C LEU A 126 -31.71 3.25 -3.37
N ASP A 127 -32.64 4.17 -3.66
CA ASP A 127 -33.81 3.88 -4.49
C ASP A 127 -33.34 3.29 -5.84
N PRO A 128 -33.90 2.15 -6.30
CA PRO A 128 -33.56 1.54 -7.59
C PRO A 128 -33.69 2.46 -8.81
N LYS A 129 -34.43 3.57 -8.69
CA LYS A 129 -34.56 4.60 -9.74
C LYS A 129 -33.37 5.56 -9.81
N LEU A 130 -32.54 5.61 -8.76
CA LEU A 130 -31.33 6.39 -8.72
C LEU A 130 -30.13 5.56 -9.21
N PRO A 131 -29.06 6.21 -9.67
CA PRO A 131 -27.79 5.52 -9.90
C PRO A 131 -27.34 4.78 -8.63
N PRO A 132 -26.64 3.64 -8.78
CA PRO A 132 -26.09 2.93 -7.63
C PRO A 132 -25.12 3.82 -6.84
N ALA A 133 -25.01 3.57 -5.54
CA ALA A 133 -24.17 4.36 -4.64
C ALA A 133 -22.65 4.19 -4.90
N SER A 134 -22.27 3.21 -5.73
CA SER A 134 -20.90 2.78 -5.98
C SER A 134 -20.80 2.06 -7.32
N SER A 135 -19.58 1.77 -7.74
CA SER A 135 -19.28 1.01 -8.95
C SER A 135 -19.80 -0.45 -8.88
N GLY A 136 -19.89 -1.01 -7.67
CA GLY A 136 -20.22 -2.41 -7.42
C GLY A 136 -19.05 -3.38 -7.69
N LEU A 137 -17.85 -2.89 -7.98
CA LEU A 137 -16.68 -3.73 -8.32
C LEU A 137 -16.32 -4.73 -7.22
N LEU A 138 -16.42 -4.31 -5.95
CA LEU A 138 -16.15 -5.15 -4.78
C LEU A 138 -17.41 -5.83 -4.20
N GLY A 139 -18.54 -5.72 -4.90
CA GLY A 139 -19.84 -6.20 -4.43
C GLY A 139 -20.47 -5.30 -3.36
N PRO A 140 -21.55 -5.76 -2.68
CA PRO A 140 -22.36 -4.93 -1.79
C PRO A 140 -21.70 -4.61 -0.43
N VAL A 141 -20.55 -5.23 -0.14
CA VAL A 141 -19.78 -5.03 1.08
C VAL A 141 -18.34 -4.73 0.67
N VAL A 142 -17.94 -3.47 0.81
CA VAL A 142 -16.60 -3.01 0.49
C VAL A 142 -15.63 -3.60 1.50
N THR A 143 -14.60 -4.28 1.00
CA THR A 143 -13.48 -4.81 1.79
C THR A 143 -12.38 -3.75 1.92
N PRO A 144 -11.76 -3.60 3.11
CA PRO A 144 -10.72 -2.59 3.33
C PRO A 144 -9.39 -2.91 2.65
N ASP A 145 -8.98 -4.18 2.53
CA ASP A 145 -7.83 -4.63 1.73
C ASP A 145 -6.50 -3.89 1.99
N ALA A 146 -6.24 -3.55 3.26
CA ALA A 146 -5.12 -2.72 3.72
C ALA A 146 -5.06 -1.33 3.02
N LEU A 147 -6.19 -0.84 2.52
CA LEU A 147 -6.28 0.41 1.78
C LEU A 147 -5.84 1.59 2.66
N THR A 148 -4.93 2.37 2.10
CA THR A 148 -4.57 3.70 2.58
C THR A 148 -4.86 4.71 1.48
N ILE A 149 -5.36 5.88 1.89
CA ILE A 149 -5.62 7.01 1.00
C ILE A 149 -4.92 8.22 1.63
N THR A 150 -3.92 8.75 0.93
CA THR A 150 -3.12 9.89 1.38
C THR A 150 -3.40 11.10 0.51
N VAL A 151 -3.88 12.19 1.11
CA VAL A 151 -4.22 13.42 0.40
C VAL A 151 -3.10 14.45 0.59
N SER A 152 -2.66 15.06 -0.51
CA SER A 152 -1.63 16.10 -0.53
C SER A 152 -2.06 17.30 -1.40
N LEU A 153 -1.64 18.50 -1.00
CA LEU A 153 -1.97 19.74 -1.71
C LEU A 153 -0.77 20.22 -2.54
N GLY A 154 -1.03 20.57 -3.80
CA GLY A 154 -0.07 21.17 -4.70
C GLY A 154 0.13 22.66 -4.47
N ASP A 155 1.16 23.21 -5.10
CA ASP A 155 1.51 24.64 -5.04
C ASP A 155 0.35 25.56 -5.47
N SER A 156 -0.40 25.15 -6.49
CA SER A 156 -1.50 25.92 -7.08
C SER A 156 -2.73 26.04 -6.17
N MET A 157 -2.86 25.20 -5.13
CA MET A 157 -3.92 25.38 -4.12
C MET A 157 -3.76 26.64 -3.27
N PHE A 158 -2.56 27.21 -3.24
CA PHE A 158 -2.22 28.38 -2.43
C PHE A 158 -2.20 29.67 -3.26
N ASP A 159 -2.89 29.69 -4.40
CA ASP A 159 -3.16 30.89 -5.17
C ASP A 159 -4.25 31.77 -4.51
N GLU A 160 -4.79 32.71 -5.28
CA GLU A 160 -5.75 33.70 -4.80
C GLU A 160 -7.17 33.14 -4.60
N ARG A 161 -7.52 31.99 -5.20
CA ARG A 161 -8.89 31.43 -5.21
C ARG A 161 -9.46 31.25 -3.81
N PHE A 162 -8.63 30.74 -2.90
CA PHE A 162 -9.04 30.37 -1.54
C PHE A 162 -8.39 31.24 -0.46
N GLY A 163 -7.59 32.25 -0.83
CA GLY A 163 -6.89 33.11 0.13
C GLY A 163 -5.97 32.34 1.09
N LEU A 164 -5.33 31.26 0.63
CA LEU A 164 -4.46 30.40 1.45
C LEU A 164 -2.97 30.79 1.38
N LYS A 165 -2.64 31.79 0.55
CA LYS A 165 -1.26 32.20 0.25
C LYS A 165 -0.38 32.42 1.49
N ASP A 166 -0.92 33.02 2.55
CA ASP A 166 -0.18 33.37 3.76
C ASP A 166 0.19 32.17 4.64
N VAL A 167 -0.51 31.04 4.46
CA VAL A 167 -0.28 29.79 5.19
C VAL A 167 0.40 28.71 4.33
N LYS A 168 0.88 29.09 3.15
CA LYS A 168 1.60 28.19 2.25
C LYS A 168 2.86 27.64 2.94
N PRO A 169 3.10 26.32 2.93
CA PRO A 169 4.32 25.75 3.50
C PRO A 169 5.58 26.34 2.86
N ARG A 170 6.57 26.70 3.69
CA ARG A 170 7.80 27.43 3.27
C ARG A 170 8.53 26.82 2.07
N HIS A 171 8.53 25.49 1.95
CA HIS A 171 9.25 24.75 0.92
C HIS A 171 8.35 24.23 -0.20
N LEU A 172 7.03 24.47 -0.12
CA LEU A 172 6.12 24.07 -1.18
C LEU A 172 6.36 24.97 -2.41
N GLN A 173 6.65 24.34 -3.54
CA GLN A 173 6.89 25.02 -4.79
C GLN A 173 6.45 24.14 -5.96
N ARG A 174 6.14 24.78 -7.08
CA ARG A 174 5.93 24.08 -8.34
C ARG A 174 7.22 23.39 -8.78
N MET A 175 7.10 22.14 -9.23
CA MET A 175 8.22 21.37 -9.75
C MET A 175 8.84 22.07 -10.98
N THR A 176 10.16 22.17 -11.00
CA THR A 176 10.93 22.72 -12.12
C THR A 176 11.67 21.61 -12.84
N ARG A 177 11.96 21.80 -14.14
CA ARG A 177 12.78 20.86 -14.91
C ARG A 177 14.20 20.74 -14.34
N PHE A 178 14.70 19.52 -14.31
CA PHE A 178 16.12 19.21 -14.16
C PHE A 178 16.77 18.90 -15.51
N PHE A 179 18.09 18.69 -15.52
CA PHE A 179 18.89 18.56 -16.75
C PHE A 179 18.44 17.41 -17.67
N ASN A 180 17.96 16.30 -17.10
CA ASN A 180 17.57 15.11 -17.85
C ASN A 180 16.04 14.93 -17.98
N ASP A 181 15.26 15.96 -17.67
CA ASP A 181 13.80 15.84 -17.69
C ASP A 181 13.24 16.13 -19.09
N ALA A 182 12.36 15.24 -19.55
CA ALA A 182 11.48 15.45 -20.69
C ALA A 182 10.03 15.56 -20.20
N LEU A 183 9.73 16.64 -19.46
CA LEU A 183 8.43 16.82 -18.82
C LEU A 183 7.32 16.98 -19.86
N ASP A 184 6.32 16.11 -19.80
CA ASP A 184 5.03 16.33 -20.43
C ASP A 184 4.18 17.20 -19.49
N PRO A 185 3.77 18.42 -19.89
CA PRO A 185 2.93 19.28 -19.08
C PRO A 185 1.62 18.62 -18.62
N ALA A 186 1.07 17.68 -19.39
CA ALA A 186 -0.17 16.98 -19.03
C ALA A 186 0.01 15.99 -17.87
N LEU A 187 1.24 15.58 -17.57
CA LEU A 187 1.59 14.66 -16.48
C LEU A 187 2.24 15.39 -15.30
N CYS A 188 2.21 16.71 -15.28
CA CYS A 188 2.85 17.53 -14.27
C CYS A 188 1.83 18.28 -13.40
N HIS A 189 2.16 18.37 -12.10
CA HIS A 189 1.44 19.19 -11.12
C HIS A 189 -0.01 18.74 -10.89
N GLY A 190 -0.81 19.67 -10.35
CA GLY A 190 -2.18 19.50 -9.91
C GLY A 190 -2.42 20.28 -8.63
N ASP A 191 -3.68 20.57 -8.35
CA ASP A 191 -4.09 21.22 -7.11
C ASP A 191 -4.07 20.22 -5.94
N LEU A 192 -4.50 18.99 -6.19
CA LEU A 192 -4.65 17.94 -5.20
C LEU A 192 -4.05 16.66 -5.76
N SER A 193 -3.19 15.98 -5.00
CA SER A 193 -2.81 14.60 -5.30
C SER A 193 -3.35 13.64 -4.25
N ILE A 194 -3.77 12.47 -4.71
CA ILE A 194 -4.25 11.39 -3.86
C ILE A 194 -3.45 10.13 -4.19
N GLN A 195 -2.77 9.60 -3.19
CA GLN A 195 -2.08 8.31 -3.26
C GLN A 195 -2.99 7.23 -2.67
N PHE A 196 -3.25 6.21 -3.47
CA PHE A 196 -3.99 5.01 -3.07
C PHE A 196 -3.02 3.85 -3.01
N CYS A 197 -3.00 3.10 -1.90
CA CYS A 197 -2.24 1.86 -1.80
C CYS A 197 -3.07 0.79 -1.10
N ALA A 198 -3.12 -0.42 -1.68
CA ALA A 198 -3.87 -1.56 -1.15
C ALA A 198 -3.20 -2.87 -1.56
N ASN A 199 -3.70 -4.00 -1.05
CA ASN A 199 -3.20 -5.32 -1.42
C ASN A 199 -3.62 -5.75 -2.84
N THR A 200 -4.64 -5.12 -3.44
CA THR A 200 -5.04 -5.38 -4.82
C THR A 200 -5.31 -4.11 -5.64
N PRO A 201 -5.06 -4.12 -6.96
CA PRO A 201 -5.41 -3.01 -7.85
C PRO A 201 -6.92 -2.72 -7.91
N ASP A 202 -7.77 -3.74 -7.76
CA ASP A 202 -9.24 -3.57 -7.82
C ASP A 202 -9.76 -2.68 -6.68
N THR A 203 -9.22 -2.85 -5.47
CA THR A 203 -9.53 -1.95 -4.34
C THR A 203 -9.15 -0.51 -4.65
N ILE A 204 -7.99 -0.31 -5.28
CA ILE A 204 -7.50 1.02 -5.67
C ILE A 204 -8.43 1.65 -6.72
N ILE A 205 -8.80 0.90 -7.76
CA ILE A 205 -9.68 1.39 -8.82
C ILE A 205 -11.08 1.69 -8.29
N ASN A 206 -11.60 0.87 -7.36
CA ASN A 206 -12.89 1.15 -6.72
C ASN A 206 -12.85 2.40 -5.83
N ALA A 207 -11.70 2.73 -5.26
CA ALA A 207 -11.54 3.88 -4.39
C ALA A 207 -11.39 5.21 -5.14
N LEU A 208 -10.92 5.17 -6.39
CA LEU A 208 -10.79 6.31 -7.30
C LEU A 208 -12.17 6.79 -7.80
#